data_AF-A0A2V7S868-F1
#
_entry.id   AF-A0A2V7S868-F1
#
_cell.length_a   1.000
_cell.length_b   1.000
_cell.length_c   1.000
_cell.angle_alpha   90.00
_cell.angle_beta   90.00
_cell.angle_gamma   90.00
#
_symmetry.space_group_name_H-M   'P 1'
#
loop_
_entity.id
_entity.type
_entity.pdbx_description
1 polymer ?
#
loop_
_entity_poly.entity_id
_entity_poly.type
_entity_poly.pdbx_seq_one_letter_code
_entity_poly.pdbx_strand_id
1 'polypeptide(L)'
;ENFIASDASAVLAQTRSVVYLDDGEIAVVRPGDYRIVDLDTAEKEKAVSRVDWDLAKIERGGYAHFMLKEIMEQPESLRNTLRGRVLEEEGASRLGGLNLRDEQLLQVNRIVFTACGTSWHSALIGEYMMEELARIPSEVE
;
A
#
# COMPACT_ATOMS: atom_id res chain seq x y z
N GLU A 1 -2.35 13.07 24.53
CA GLU A 1 -3.74 12.67 24.21
C GLU A 1 -3.69 11.52 23.22
N ASN A 2 -4.70 10.64 23.23
CA ASN A 2 -4.76 9.47 22.35
C ASN A 2 -5.92 9.66 21.38
N PHE A 3 -5.70 9.40 20.09
CA PHE A 3 -6.70 9.50 19.03
C PHE A 3 -6.96 8.11 18.44
N ILE A 4 -8.20 7.86 18.02
CA ILE A 4 -8.60 6.61 17.38
C ILE A 4 -9.20 6.98 16.02
N ALA A 5 -8.69 6.36 14.96
CA ALA A 5 -9.19 6.54 13.61
C ALA A 5 -9.03 5.24 12.81
N SER A 6 -9.86 5.06 11.79
CA SER A 6 -9.75 3.94 10.85
C SER A 6 -8.58 4.09 9.88
N ASP A 7 -8.09 5.31 9.68
CA ASP A 7 -6.98 5.63 8.78
C ASP A 7 -6.06 6.68 9.42
N ALA A 8 -4.75 6.55 9.19
CA ALA A 8 -3.74 7.43 9.75
C ALA A 8 -3.90 8.89 9.29
N SER A 9 -4.37 9.12 8.07
CA SER A 9 -4.54 10.47 7.50
C SER A 9 -5.46 11.36 8.35
N ALA A 10 -6.44 10.77 9.03
CA ALA A 10 -7.38 11.50 9.88
C ALA A 10 -6.73 12.07 11.16
N VAL A 11 -5.58 11.54 11.59
CA VAL A 11 -4.87 11.95 12.82
C VAL A 11 -3.54 12.65 12.55
N LEU A 12 -3.12 12.74 11.28
CA LEU A 12 -1.82 13.30 10.90
C LEU A 12 -1.64 14.77 11.29
N ALA A 13 -2.74 15.52 11.44
CA ALA A 13 -2.68 16.91 11.89
C ALA A 13 -2.33 17.06 13.38
N GLN A 14 -2.49 15.99 14.17
CA GLN A 14 -2.29 15.98 15.62
C GLN A 14 -1.08 15.14 16.02
N THR A 15 -0.80 14.04 15.33
CA THR A 15 0.32 13.14 15.63
C THR A 15 0.82 12.41 14.38
N ARG A 16 2.13 12.11 14.36
CA ARG A 16 2.76 11.21 13.38
C ARG A 16 3.09 9.84 13.93
N SER A 17 2.85 9.62 15.22
CA SER A 17 3.07 8.35 15.90
C SER A 17 1.76 7.58 15.93
N VAL A 18 1.71 6.45 15.23
CA VAL A 18 0.53 5.60 15.11
C VAL A 18 0.85 4.18 15.56
N VAL A 19 -0.13 3.50 16.12
CA VAL A 19 -0.07 2.07 16.44
C VAL A 19 -1.19 1.40 15.65
N TYR A 20 -0.84 0.42 14.82
CA TYR A 20 -1.80 -0.34 14.04
C TYR A 20 -2.28 -1.55 14.84
N LEU A 21 -3.59 -1.77 14.87
CA LEU A 21 -4.18 -2.97 15.45
C LEU A 21 -4.24 -4.06 14.39
N ASP A 22 -3.89 -5.28 14.78
CA ASP A 22 -4.07 -6.49 13.99
C ASP A 22 -5.43 -7.13 14.28
N ASP A 23 -5.83 -8.08 13.45
CA ASP A 23 -7.08 -8.83 13.63
C ASP A 23 -7.15 -9.50 15.01
N GLY A 24 -8.28 -9.29 15.69
CA GLY A 24 -8.50 -9.84 17.04
C GLY A 24 -7.84 -9.04 18.17
N GLU A 25 -7.18 -7.92 17.88
CA GLU A 25 -6.65 -7.02 18.91
C GLU A 25 -7.69 -5.98 19.35
N ILE A 26 -7.64 -5.65 20.65
CA ILE A 26 -8.52 -4.66 21.29
C ILE A 26 -7.63 -3.60 21.96
N ALA A 27 -7.81 -2.35 21.55
CA ALA A 27 -7.20 -1.21 22.24
C ALA A 27 -8.08 -0.73 23.40
N VAL A 28 -7.53 -0.72 24.61
CA VAL A 28 -8.13 -0.09 25.79
C VAL A 28 -7.47 1.27 25.99
N VAL A 29 -8.18 2.34 25.66
CA VAL A 29 -7.64 3.72 25.69
C VAL A 29 -8.19 4.48 26.89
N ARG A 30 -7.30 5.10 27.66
CA ARG A 30 -7.62 5.95 28.82
C ARG A 30 -6.96 7.33 28.69
N PRO A 31 -7.36 8.34 29.47
CA PRO A 31 -6.66 9.61 29.49
C PRO A 31 -5.18 9.43 29.85
N GLY A 32 -4.29 9.70 28.89
CA GLY A 32 -2.83 9.63 29.07
C GLY A 32 -2.21 8.23 28.93
N ASP A 33 -3.01 7.19 28.67
CA ASP A 33 -2.52 5.81 28.63
C ASP A 33 -3.30 4.95 27.62
N TYR A 34 -2.66 3.92 27.09
CA TYR A 34 -3.32 2.89 26.29
C TYR A 34 -2.63 1.55 26.48
N ARG A 35 -3.41 0.48 26.38
CA ARG A 35 -2.88 -0.88 26.28
C ARG A 35 -3.62 -1.65 25.21
N ILE A 36 -2.96 -2.67 24.66
CA ILE A 36 -3.51 -3.52 23.62
C ILE A 36 -3.57 -4.93 24.18
N VAL A 37 -4.72 -5.58 24.01
CA VAL A 37 -4.95 -6.96 24.42
C VAL A 37 -5.52 -7.77 23.26
N ASP A 38 -5.36 -9.08 23.28
CA ASP A 38 -6.12 -9.97 22.38
C ASP A 38 -7.49 -10.35 22.97
N LEU A 39 -8.23 -11.18 22.23
CA LEU A 39 -9.54 -11.71 22.64
C LEU A 39 -9.47 -12.55 23.92
N ASP A 40 -8.30 -13.11 24.26
CA ASP A 40 -8.06 -13.88 25.48
C ASP A 40 -7.57 -12.97 26.63
N THR A 41 -7.60 -11.65 26.45
CA THR A 41 -7.16 -10.62 27.40
C THR A 41 -5.66 -10.63 27.72
N ALA A 42 -4.84 -11.28 26.90
CA ALA A 42 -3.38 -11.21 27.04
C ALA A 42 -2.83 -9.89 26.46
N GLU A 43 -1.92 -9.24 27.18
CA GLU A 43 -1.31 -7.99 26.72
C GLU A 43 -0.42 -8.21 25.49
N LYS A 44 -0.50 -7.27 24.54
CA LYS A 44 0.32 -7.24 23.32
C LYS A 44 1.18 -5.99 23.30
N GLU A 45 2.48 -6.18 23.09
CA GLU A 45 3.39 -5.09 22.79
C GLU A 45 3.33 -4.76 21.30
N LYS A 46 3.13 -3.49 20.96
CA LYS A 46 3.08 -3.02 19.59
C LYS A 46 4.10 -1.91 19.36
N ALA A 47 4.79 -2.00 18.24
CA ALA A 47 5.72 -0.95 17.82
C ALA A 47 4.94 0.30 17.39
N VAL A 48 5.34 1.45 17.93
CA VAL A 48 4.87 2.74 17.44
C VAL A 48 5.51 3.01 16.08
N SER A 49 4.68 3.07 15.05
CA SER A 49 5.08 3.40 13.69
C SER A 49 5.05 4.91 13.49
N ARG A 50 6.10 5.46 12.85
CA ARG A 50 6.10 6.86 12.44
C ARG A 50 5.59 6.96 11.00
N VAL A 51 4.64 7.86 10.81
CA VAL A 51 4.06 8.13 9.51
C VAL A 51 4.92 9.14 8.75
N ASP A 52 5.54 8.70 7.65
CA ASP A 52 6.56 9.47 6.90
C ASP A 52 6.00 10.36 5.78
N TRP A 53 4.71 10.26 5.46
CA TRP A 53 4.09 11.05 4.39
C TRP A 53 3.67 12.43 4.90
N ASP A 54 3.76 13.42 4.00
CA ASP A 54 3.54 14.83 4.31
C ASP A 54 2.08 15.24 4.05
N LEU A 55 1.54 16.12 4.89
CA LEU A 55 0.16 16.64 4.75
C LEU A 55 -0.06 17.32 3.39
N ALA A 56 0.97 17.92 2.81
CA ALA A 56 0.86 18.53 1.48
C ALA A 56 0.38 17.53 0.39
N LYS A 57 0.61 16.23 0.57
CA LYS A 57 0.15 15.20 -0.38
C LYS A 57 -1.36 14.94 -0.32
N ILE A 58 -1.99 15.21 0.82
CA ILE A 58 -3.43 15.01 1.05
C ILE A 58 -4.26 16.28 0.85
N GLU A 59 -3.61 17.41 0.55
CA GLU A 59 -4.28 18.67 0.22
C GLU A 59 -4.57 18.80 -1.27
N ARG A 60 -5.49 19.70 -1.65
CA ARG A 60 -5.79 19.99 -3.05
C ARG A 60 -4.65 20.71 -3.79
N GLY A 61 -3.62 21.20 -3.10
CA GLY A 61 -2.42 21.76 -3.74
C GLY A 61 -2.69 22.89 -4.74
N GLY A 62 -3.75 23.69 -4.54
CA GLY A 62 -4.15 24.77 -5.45
C GLY A 62 -5.08 24.37 -6.60
N TYR A 63 -5.40 23.07 -6.77
CA TYR A 63 -6.38 22.61 -7.75
C TYR A 63 -7.82 22.77 -7.26
N ALA A 64 -8.76 22.90 -8.20
CA ALA A 64 -10.19 23.02 -7.87
C ALA A 64 -10.74 21.78 -7.16
N HIS A 65 -10.35 20.58 -7.62
CA HIS A 65 -10.83 19.28 -7.13
C HIS A 65 -9.68 18.27 -7.06
N PHE A 66 -9.78 17.29 -6.16
CA PHE A 66 -8.76 16.23 -6.00
C PHE A 66 -8.56 15.41 -7.28
N MET A 67 -9.64 15.06 -7.97
CA MET A 67 -9.56 14.33 -9.25
C MET A 67 -8.68 15.06 -10.28
N LEU A 68 -8.79 16.40 -10.37
CA LEU A 68 -7.95 17.17 -11.27
C LEU A 68 -6.48 17.16 -10.83
N LYS A 69 -6.21 17.34 -9.53
CA LYS A 69 -4.86 17.19 -8.97
C LYS A 69 -4.26 15.83 -9.33
N GLU A 70 -4.97 14.75 -9.04
CA GLU A 70 -4.52 13.38 -9.26
C GLU A 70 -4.27 13.09 -10.74
N ILE A 71 -5.12 13.57 -11.65
CA ILE A 71 -4.90 13.48 -13.10
C ILE A 71 -3.59 14.18 -13.49
N MET A 72 -3.34 15.37 -12.97
CA MET A 72 -2.15 16.17 -13.30
C MET A 72 -0.88 15.64 -12.63
N GLU A 73 -1.00 14.91 -11.51
CA GLU A 73 0.11 14.29 -10.79
C GLU A 73 0.58 12.96 -11.41
N GLN A 74 -0.18 12.37 -12.34
CA GLN A 74 0.17 11.09 -13.00
C GLN A 74 1.62 10.98 -13.50
N PRO A 75 2.25 12.01 -14.12
CA PRO A 75 3.64 11.91 -14.54
C PRO A 75 4.62 11.67 -13.39
N GLU A 76 4.42 12.35 -12.27
CA GLU A 76 5.27 12.19 -11.09
C GLU A 76 4.93 10.88 -10.36
N SER A 77 3.65 10.51 -10.29
CA SER A 77 3.22 9.20 -9.76
C SER A 77 3.87 8.05 -10.52
N LEU A 78 3.90 8.10 -11.86
CA LEU A 78 4.57 7.09 -12.69
C LEU A 78 6.08 7.02 -12.40
N ARG A 79 6.76 8.17 -12.32
CA ARG A 79 8.19 8.23 -11.97
C ARG A 79 8.46 7.63 -10.60
N ASN A 80 7.63 7.91 -9.61
CA ASN A 80 7.74 7.34 -8.27
C ASN A 80 7.49 5.82 -8.28
N THR A 81 6.56 5.33 -9.09
CA THR A 81 6.33 3.89 -9.27
C THR A 81 7.53 3.18 -9.89
N LEU A 82 8.24 3.80 -10.83
CA LEU A 82 9.41 3.19 -11.47
C LEU A 82 10.72 3.35 -10.66
N ARG A 83 10.77 4.33 -9.76
CA ARG A 83 11.97 4.70 -8.99
C ARG A 83 12.54 3.50 -8.23
N GLY A 84 13.80 3.18 -8.49
CA GLY A 84 14.51 2.06 -7.85
C GLY A 84 14.06 0.66 -8.30
N ARG A 85 13.12 0.56 -9.25
CA ARG A 85 12.61 -0.70 -9.79
C ARG A 85 13.05 -0.99 -11.22
N VAL A 86 13.35 0.03 -12.02
CA VAL A 86 13.93 -0.14 -13.37
C VAL A 86 15.44 0.02 -13.29
N LEU A 87 16.18 -0.98 -13.77
CA LEU A 87 17.64 -0.98 -13.86
C LEU A 87 18.03 -0.78 -15.32
N GLU A 88 18.04 0.48 -15.76
CA GLU A 88 18.21 0.83 -17.18
C GLU A 88 19.51 0.31 -17.80
N GLU A 89 20.63 0.42 -17.07
CA GLU A 89 21.95 -0.05 -17.54
C GLU A 89 22.00 -1.57 -17.74
N GLU A 90 21.21 -2.32 -16.96
CA GLU A 90 21.15 -3.78 -17.00
C GLU A 90 20.03 -4.28 -17.94
N GLY A 91 19.14 -3.39 -18.40
CA GLY A 91 17.92 -3.77 -19.12
C GLY A 91 16.98 -4.65 -18.28
N ALA A 92 17.03 -4.51 -16.95
CA ALA A 92 16.37 -5.40 -16.00
C ALA A 92 15.43 -4.63 -15.04
N SER A 93 14.74 -5.37 -14.17
CA SER A 93 13.93 -4.80 -13.10
C SER A 93 14.26 -5.40 -11.74
N ARG A 94 14.04 -4.63 -10.68
CA ARG A 94 14.20 -5.06 -9.28
C ARG A 94 12.87 -4.91 -8.55
N LEU A 95 12.29 -6.05 -8.17
CA LEU A 95 10.99 -6.13 -7.50
C LEU A 95 11.14 -6.50 -6.02
N GLY A 96 11.83 -5.65 -5.25
CA GLY A 96 12.22 -5.89 -3.85
C GLY A 96 11.10 -6.02 -2.82
N GLY A 97 9.83 -6.09 -3.24
CA GLY A 97 8.67 -6.30 -2.37
C GLY A 97 8.01 -7.67 -2.51
N LEU A 98 8.43 -8.50 -3.47
CA LEU A 98 7.80 -9.80 -3.71
C LEU A 98 8.26 -10.87 -2.72
N ASN A 99 9.38 -10.67 -2.01
CA ASN A 99 9.98 -11.66 -1.11
C ASN A 99 10.17 -13.06 -1.76
N LEU A 100 10.31 -13.09 -3.08
CA LEU A 100 10.55 -14.29 -3.87
C LEU A 100 11.96 -14.22 -4.45
N ARG A 101 12.64 -15.37 -4.48
CA ARG A 101 13.88 -15.54 -5.24
C ARG A 101 13.56 -15.74 -6.72
N ASP A 102 14.53 -15.46 -7.57
CA ASP A 102 14.39 -15.61 -9.03
C ASP A 102 13.97 -17.02 -9.42
N GLU A 103 14.51 -18.06 -8.75
CA GLU A 103 14.11 -19.44 -9.05
C GLU A 103 12.64 -19.70 -8.72
N GLN A 104 12.09 -19.04 -7.69
CA GLN A 104 10.68 -19.19 -7.32
C GLN A 104 9.77 -18.45 -8.30
N LEU A 105 10.19 -17.27 -8.78
CA LEU A 105 9.45 -16.52 -9.81
C LEU A 105 9.35 -17.33 -11.11
N LEU A 106 10.42 -18.01 -11.50
CA LEU A 106 10.43 -18.86 -12.70
C LEU A 106 9.53 -20.10 -12.60
N GLN A 107 9.09 -20.49 -11.40
CA GLN A 107 8.14 -21.60 -11.22
C GLN A 107 6.68 -21.14 -11.27
N VAL A 108 6.41 -19.84 -11.36
CA VAL A 108 5.04 -19.32 -11.48
C VAL A 108 4.46 -19.75 -12.82
N ASN A 109 3.40 -20.55 -12.78
CA ASN A 109 2.77 -21.12 -13.96
C ASN A 109 1.30 -20.68 -14.16
N ARG A 110 0.78 -19.88 -13.23
CA ARG A 110 -0.54 -19.25 -13.30
C ARG A 110 -0.56 -17.98 -12.46
N ILE A 111 -1.23 -16.94 -12.95
CA ILE A 111 -1.50 -15.70 -12.22
C ILE A 111 -3.01 -15.52 -12.11
N VAL A 112 -3.50 -15.15 -10.93
CA VAL A 112 -4.91 -14.76 -10.72
C VAL A 112 -4.92 -13.36 -10.13
N PHE A 113 -5.58 -12.43 -10.81
CA PHE A 113 -5.80 -11.07 -10.34
C PHE A 113 -7.16 -10.98 -9.66
N THR A 114 -7.21 -10.57 -8.40
CA THR A 114 -8.48 -10.36 -7.67
C THR A 114 -8.71 -8.87 -7.44
N ALA A 115 -9.72 -8.27 -8.04
CA ALA A 115 -9.95 -6.83 -7.96
C ALA A 115 -11.42 -6.42 -8.21
N CYS A 116 -11.76 -5.17 -7.88
CA CYS A 116 -13.08 -4.60 -8.17
C CYS A 116 -12.97 -3.21 -8.81
N GLY A 117 -14.00 -2.79 -9.55
CA GLY A 117 -14.11 -1.44 -10.11
C GLY A 117 -12.94 -1.07 -11.03
N THR A 118 -12.35 0.11 -10.86
CA THR A 118 -11.23 0.57 -11.70
C THR A 118 -9.99 -0.32 -11.58
N SER A 119 -9.75 -0.95 -10.41
CA SER A 119 -8.62 -1.89 -10.25
C SER A 119 -8.81 -3.16 -11.09
N TRP A 120 -10.06 -3.63 -11.22
CA TRP A 120 -10.39 -4.75 -12.10
C TRP A 120 -10.11 -4.42 -13.58
N HIS A 121 -10.43 -3.19 -14.02
CA HIS A 121 -10.11 -2.74 -15.38
C HIS A 121 -8.60 -2.69 -15.63
N SER A 122 -7.79 -2.27 -14.64
CA SER A 122 -6.33 -2.33 -14.75
C SER A 122 -5.81 -3.77 -14.82
N ALA A 123 -6.42 -4.68 -14.07
CA ALA A 123 -6.06 -6.10 -14.07
C ALA A 123 -6.31 -6.77 -15.44
N LEU A 124 -7.38 -6.40 -16.16
CA LEU A 124 -7.60 -6.87 -17.53
C LEU A 124 -6.43 -6.53 -18.46
N ILE A 125 -5.88 -5.32 -18.35
CA ILE A 125 -4.68 -4.94 -19.13
C ILE A 125 -3.47 -5.78 -18.68
N GLY A 126 -3.34 -5.98 -17.36
CA GLY A 126 -2.30 -6.82 -16.76
C GLY A 126 -2.34 -8.26 -17.25
N GLU A 127 -3.52 -8.86 -17.37
CA GLU A 127 -3.74 -10.21 -17.92
C GLU A 127 -3.15 -10.32 -19.33
N TYR A 128 -3.55 -9.42 -20.25
CA TYR A 128 -2.97 -9.37 -21.60
C TYR A 128 -1.44 -9.26 -21.59
N MET A 129 -0.89 -8.39 -20.75
CA MET A 129 0.55 -8.20 -20.65
C MET A 129 1.27 -9.45 -20.15
N MET A 130 0.72 -10.15 -19.15
CA MET A 130 1.35 -11.37 -18.59
C MET A 130 1.30 -12.52 -19.60
N GLU A 131 0.18 -12.68 -20.32
CA GLU A 131 0.05 -13.71 -21.33
C GLU A 131 0.90 -13.43 -22.58
N GLU A 132 1.02 -12.17 -22.99
CA GLU A 132 1.79 -11.81 -24.18
C GLU A 132 3.30 -11.82 -23.93
N LEU A 133 3.74 -11.23 -22.82
CA LEU A 133 5.16 -11.00 -22.53
C LEU A 133 5.79 -12.17 -21.76
N ALA A 134 5.10 -12.68 -20.74
CA ALA A 134 5.63 -13.73 -19.87
C ALA A 134 5.15 -15.14 -20.25
N ARG A 135 4.12 -15.26 -21.11
CA ARG A 135 3.51 -16.54 -21.51
C ARG A 135 2.96 -17.35 -20.34
N ILE A 136 2.52 -16.67 -19.28
CA ILE A 136 1.93 -17.28 -18.10
C ILE A 136 0.41 -17.16 -18.19
N PRO A 137 -0.35 -18.27 -18.17
CA PRO A 137 -1.81 -18.25 -18.10
C PRO A 137 -2.29 -17.34 -16.97
N SER A 138 -3.16 -16.39 -17.29
CA SER A 138 -3.64 -15.38 -16.35
C SER A 138 -5.16 -15.32 -16.35
N GLU A 139 -5.75 -14.88 -15.23
CA GLU A 139 -7.20 -14.73 -15.09
C GLU A 139 -7.52 -13.56 -14.16
N VAL A 140 -8.62 -12.85 -14.42
CA VAL A 140 -9.08 -11.73 -13.60
C VAL A 140 -10.44 -12.05 -12.97
N GLU A 141 -10.51 -11.94 -11.64
CA GLU A 141 -11.69 -12.15 -10.79
C GLU A 141 -12.08 -10.86 -10.04
#